data_AF-A0A0V1DGT7-F1
#
_entry.id   AF-A0A0V1DGT7-F1
#
_cell.length_a   1.000
_cell.length_b   1.000
_cell.length_c   1.000
_cell.angle_alpha   90.00
_cell.angle_beta   90.00
_cell.angle_gamma   90.00
#
_symmetry.space_group_name_H-M   'P 1'
#
loop_
_entity.id
_entity.type
_entity.pdbx_description
1 polymer ?
#
loop_
_entity_poly.entity_id
_entity_poly.type
_entity_poly.pdbx_seq_one_letter_code
_entity_poly.pdbx_strand_id
1 'polypeptide(L)'
;MDFDVWNYESLKTRLRKRRIFGEVICTLTETSPLEMNKNERKASQQSLTKFFKRENGDQSKKYSFNEKHSVEEADTFSSVSSVRPLAKEKPRKLSRTRRHSSSNGQTTITEFFKFPDGKGKVVEKVKVANNQKQASSTSASSANVKHKFRRCPKYKFVPGTSFVVDAFKFGKIPDIELYFLSHFHYDHYVGLTRHFDAPICCSQITASLVHLKLKVPKSFLRVLSVNEWINLGDDNSVILIDANHCPGAVMFLFHLKNDHYVLHTGDFRAERVVLDNPIWSSIQVDYLYLDTTYFNPAYIFPCQMVAITKMISIVKQIQQQHNKLLILVGTYEVGKERIFTALAEALDCKVAVEKNKMQTLKCFGDKKLSDSLTLLKSSTFLHVVPMGFLNRRKLTAYLASYPTYEHLVAIKPTGWEFSGRTEDNLIDIQKMNKITILGVPYSEHSSFAELKQFVLKLRPKQVVPTVNVSARAEINRVIGQWLNESS
;
A
#
# COMPACT_ATOMS: atom_id res chain seq x y z
N MET A 1 -22.86 -25.48 3.98
CA MET A 1 -22.09 -24.97 5.13
C MET A 1 -21.30 -23.78 4.65
N ASP A 2 -21.65 -22.57 5.09
CA ASP A 2 -20.93 -21.36 4.70
C ASP A 2 -19.49 -21.43 5.18
N PHE A 3 -18.56 -21.31 4.23
CA PHE A 3 -17.15 -21.25 4.55
C PHE A 3 -16.85 -19.82 5.01
N ASP A 4 -16.69 -19.66 6.33
CA ASP A 4 -16.29 -18.39 6.92
C ASP A 4 -14.76 -18.25 6.84
N VAL A 5 -14.30 -17.37 5.93
CA VAL A 5 -12.88 -16.97 5.78
C VAL A 5 -12.24 -16.56 7.10
N TRP A 6 -13.05 -16.10 8.07
CA TRP A 6 -12.60 -15.57 9.34
C TRP A 6 -12.61 -16.59 10.48
N ASN A 7 -13.24 -17.75 10.30
CA ASN A 7 -13.29 -18.82 11.31
C ASN A 7 -12.37 -20.00 10.97
N TYR A 8 -11.34 -19.77 10.15
CA TYR A 8 -10.39 -20.79 9.72
C TYR A 8 -9.65 -21.44 10.91
N GLU A 9 -10.05 -22.67 11.25
CA GLU A 9 -9.25 -23.59 12.03
C GLU A 9 -8.14 -24.20 11.17
N SER A 10 -6.96 -24.43 11.77
CA SER A 10 -5.76 -24.92 11.08
C SER A 10 -6.00 -26.19 10.25
N LEU A 11 -5.24 -26.32 9.15
CA LEU A 11 -5.25 -27.45 8.21
C LEU A 11 -5.20 -28.83 8.91
N LYS A 12 -4.49 -28.92 10.05
CA LYS A 12 -4.37 -30.12 10.89
C LYS A 12 -5.72 -30.62 11.45
N THR A 13 -6.67 -29.73 11.74
CA THR A 13 -7.97 -30.11 12.32
C THR A 13 -8.93 -30.65 11.27
N ARG A 14 -8.79 -30.21 10.01
CA ARG A 14 -9.66 -30.62 8.89
C ARG A 14 -9.28 -31.98 8.28
N LEU A 15 -7.98 -32.32 8.22
CA LEU A 15 -7.53 -33.61 7.69
C LEU A 15 -7.90 -34.80 8.59
N ARG A 16 -8.16 -34.58 9.88
CA ARG A 16 -8.62 -35.64 10.81
C ARG A 16 -10.11 -35.97 10.71
N LYS A 17 -10.93 -35.11 10.09
CA LYS A 17 -12.40 -35.26 10.07
C LYS A 17 -12.98 -35.82 8.76
N ARG A 18 -12.15 -36.14 7.75
CA ARG A 18 -12.59 -36.61 6.42
C ARG A 18 -12.49 -38.13 6.17
N ARG A 19 -12.72 -38.93 7.20
CA ARG A 19 -13.20 -40.31 7.04
C ARG A 19 -14.59 -40.31 7.62
N ILE A 20 -15.63 -40.53 6.80
CA ILE A 20 -17.03 -40.90 7.12
C ILE A 20 -18.04 -40.12 6.23
N PHE A 21 -18.78 -40.88 5.39
CA PHE A 21 -19.95 -40.57 4.52
C PHE A 21 -19.76 -39.63 3.31
N GLY A 22 -20.22 -39.89 2.07
CA GLY A 22 -21.11 -40.93 1.52
C GLY A 22 -22.43 -40.35 0.97
N GLU A 23 -22.46 -40.05 -0.34
CA GLU A 23 -23.55 -39.92 -1.35
C GLU A 23 -24.94 -39.24 -1.09
N VAL A 24 -25.46 -38.61 -2.18
CA VAL A 24 -26.86 -38.53 -2.69
C VAL A 24 -27.49 -37.12 -2.93
N ILE A 25 -27.56 -36.76 -4.23
CA ILE A 25 -28.65 -36.28 -5.15
C ILE A 25 -29.60 -35.07 -4.85
N CYS A 26 -29.68 -34.22 -5.90
CA CYS A 26 -30.60 -33.16 -6.40
C CYS A 26 -32.07 -33.01 -5.94
N THR A 27 -32.61 -31.75 -5.90
CA THR A 27 -33.46 -31.08 -6.95
C THR A 27 -34.14 -29.77 -6.46
N LEU A 28 -34.09 -28.68 -7.28
CA LEU A 28 -35.14 -27.70 -7.73
C LEU A 28 -36.06 -26.99 -6.66
N THR A 29 -36.59 -25.74 -6.72
CA THR A 29 -37.03 -24.76 -7.75
C THR A 29 -37.39 -23.38 -7.12
N GLU A 30 -37.09 -22.29 -7.86
CA GLU A 30 -37.86 -21.06 -8.24
C GLU A 30 -38.82 -20.20 -7.36
N THR A 31 -38.83 -18.90 -7.76
CA THR A 31 -39.82 -17.78 -7.63
C THR A 31 -39.70 -16.84 -6.41
N SER A 32 -40.02 -15.53 -6.42
CA SER A 32 -40.03 -14.38 -7.37
C SER A 32 -40.33 -13.11 -6.50
N PRO A 33 -40.28 -11.86 -7.02
CA PRO A 33 -39.89 -10.65 -6.27
C PRO A 33 -41.04 -9.78 -5.70
N LEU A 34 -40.72 -8.96 -4.69
CA LEU A 34 -41.57 -7.85 -4.24
C LEU A 34 -40.78 -6.54 -4.14
N GLU A 35 -41.34 -5.51 -4.79
CA GLU A 35 -40.90 -4.12 -4.85
C GLU A 35 -40.93 -3.41 -3.49
N MET A 36 -39.92 -2.57 -3.17
CA MET A 36 -40.11 -1.46 -2.23
C MET A 36 -39.26 -0.20 -2.55
N ASN A 37 -40.02 0.85 -2.91
CA ASN A 37 -40.09 2.22 -2.36
C ASN A 37 -38.87 3.19 -2.32
N LYS A 38 -39.06 4.35 -2.96
CA LYS A 38 -38.09 5.44 -3.22
C LYS A 38 -37.67 6.28 -1.99
N ASN A 39 -38.25 6.08 -0.81
CA ASN A 39 -38.00 6.95 0.35
C ASN A 39 -36.81 6.53 1.23
N GLU A 40 -36.25 5.33 1.06
CA GLU A 40 -35.09 4.87 1.83
C GLU A 40 -33.73 5.35 1.28
N ARG A 41 -33.70 5.84 0.03
CA ARG A 41 -32.48 6.35 -0.63
C ARG A 41 -31.92 7.64 0.00
N LYS A 42 -32.73 8.45 0.67
CA LYS A 42 -32.27 9.73 1.26
C LYS A 42 -31.67 9.59 2.67
N ALA A 43 -32.00 8.53 3.40
CA ALA A 43 -31.50 8.33 4.77
C ALA A 43 -30.08 7.73 4.81
N SER A 44 -29.72 6.87 3.83
CA SER A 44 -28.40 6.22 3.77
C SER A 44 -27.27 7.18 3.38
N GLN A 45 -27.54 8.16 2.53
CA GLN A 45 -26.55 9.15 2.05
C GLN A 45 -26.06 10.12 3.16
N GLN A 46 -26.92 10.46 4.13
CA GLN A 46 -26.55 11.37 5.23
C GLN A 46 -25.75 10.70 6.35
N SER A 47 -25.87 9.38 6.50
CA SER A 47 -25.16 8.60 7.52
C SER A 47 -23.68 8.39 7.15
N LEU A 48 -23.42 8.02 5.89
CA LEU A 48 -22.08 7.70 5.38
C LEU A 48 -21.13 8.91 5.45
N THR A 49 -21.60 10.07 5.02
CA THR A 49 -20.82 11.31 5.06
C THR A 49 -20.51 11.78 6.48
N LYS A 50 -21.38 11.50 7.46
CA LYS A 50 -21.13 11.83 8.88
C LYS A 50 -20.11 10.90 9.53
N PHE A 51 -20.07 9.62 9.17
CA PHE A 51 -19.08 8.68 9.68
C PHE A 51 -17.66 9.06 9.23
N PHE A 52 -17.47 9.32 7.94
CA PHE A 52 -16.15 9.72 7.40
C PHE A 52 -15.73 11.14 7.78
N LYS A 53 -16.68 12.05 8.11
CA LYS A 53 -16.34 13.36 8.68
C LYS A 53 -15.84 13.28 10.13
N ARG A 54 -16.20 12.24 10.89
CA ARG A 54 -15.73 12.08 12.29
C ARG A 54 -14.26 11.68 12.40
N GLU A 55 -13.64 11.13 11.37
CA GLU A 55 -12.21 10.78 11.37
C GLU A 55 -11.30 11.93 10.89
N ASN A 56 -11.84 12.98 10.26
CA ASN A 56 -11.10 14.20 9.89
C ASN A 56 -11.31 15.34 10.92
N GLY A 57 -11.23 14.99 12.21
CA GLY A 57 -11.22 15.95 13.32
C GLY A 57 -9.83 16.58 13.51
N ASP A 58 -9.66 17.77 12.93
CA ASP A 58 -8.77 18.87 13.32
C ASP A 58 -7.31 18.56 13.77
N GLN A 59 -6.39 18.62 12.80
CA GLN A 59 -5.03 19.12 13.04
C GLN A 59 -4.74 20.30 12.11
N SER A 60 -5.54 21.36 12.22
CA SER A 60 -5.19 22.67 11.67
C SER A 60 -4.64 23.57 12.78
N LYS A 61 -3.40 23.33 13.22
CA LYS A 61 -2.69 24.35 14.00
C LYS A 61 -2.33 25.51 13.08
N LYS A 62 -3.19 26.53 13.07
CA LYS A 62 -2.84 27.90 12.71
C LYS A 62 -1.60 28.32 13.51
N TYR A 63 -0.49 28.52 12.83
CA TYR A 63 0.55 29.43 13.29
C TYR A 63 0.48 30.68 12.41
N SER A 64 -0.20 31.71 12.91
CA SER A 64 0.02 33.08 12.49
C SER A 64 1.21 33.63 13.25
N PHE A 65 2.21 34.18 12.57
CA PHE A 65 3.00 35.25 13.16
C PHE A 65 3.50 36.21 12.08
N ASN A 66 3.31 37.49 12.39
CA ASN A 66 3.57 38.67 11.57
C ASN A 66 5.04 38.83 11.18
N GLU A 67 5.26 39.31 9.96
CA GLU A 67 6.45 40.06 9.57
C GLU A 67 6.45 41.44 10.26
N LYS A 68 7.58 41.81 10.86
CA LYS A 68 8.05 43.20 10.89
C LYS A 68 9.56 43.22 10.63
N HIS A 69 9.92 44.11 9.71
CA HIS A 69 11.25 44.47 9.24
C HIS A 69 12.22 44.87 10.34
N SER A 70 13.52 44.57 10.15
CA SER A 70 14.58 45.59 10.02
C SER A 70 15.90 44.98 9.55
N VAL A 71 16.64 45.80 8.81
CA VAL A 71 17.91 45.59 8.09
C VAL A 71 19.09 45.59 9.06
N GLU A 72 20.16 44.81 8.78
CA GLU A 72 21.58 45.25 8.73
C GLU A 72 22.58 44.07 8.64
N GLU A 73 23.75 44.41 8.11
CA GLU A 73 24.77 43.59 7.46
C GLU A 73 25.82 42.94 8.40
N ALA A 74 26.62 42.07 7.77
CA ALA A 74 28.06 41.85 7.98
C ALA A 74 28.57 40.79 8.99
N ASP A 75 29.34 39.87 8.41
CA ASP A 75 30.72 39.48 8.74
C ASP A 75 31.09 38.51 9.89
N THR A 76 31.61 37.35 9.44
CA THR A 76 32.83 36.60 9.83
C THR A 76 33.21 36.21 11.28
N PHE A 77 33.64 34.94 11.36
CA PHE A 77 34.73 34.34 12.17
C PHE A 77 34.57 34.03 13.69
N SER A 78 34.69 32.72 13.97
CA SER A 78 35.66 32.08 14.88
C SER A 78 35.61 32.23 16.42
N SER A 79 35.54 31.05 17.06
CA SER A 79 36.32 30.57 18.23
C SER A 79 36.11 31.13 19.66
N VAL A 80 35.73 30.18 20.54
CA VAL A 80 36.38 29.79 21.81
C VAL A 80 36.09 30.54 23.12
N SER A 81 35.84 29.70 24.14
CA SER A 81 36.07 29.83 25.59
C SER A 81 35.02 30.43 26.53
N SER A 82 34.53 29.53 27.40
CA SER A 82 34.61 29.58 28.87
C SER A 82 34.14 30.83 29.61
N VAL A 83 33.22 30.64 30.56
CA VAL A 83 33.39 30.89 32.02
C VAL A 83 32.01 30.75 32.72
N ARG A 84 31.96 29.96 33.81
CA ARG A 84 30.92 29.98 34.85
C ARG A 84 31.37 30.91 35.98
N PRO A 85 30.46 31.45 36.81
CA PRO A 85 30.37 30.89 38.18
C PRO A 85 28.97 30.89 38.87
N LEU A 86 28.85 29.95 39.82
CA LEU A 86 28.15 29.91 41.14
C LEU A 86 26.71 30.47 41.29
N ALA A 87 25.69 29.68 41.67
CA ALA A 87 25.40 28.97 42.94
C ALA A 87 24.73 29.83 44.04
N LYS A 88 23.53 29.41 44.50
CA LYS A 88 22.90 29.54 45.85
C LYS A 88 21.46 28.99 45.75
N GLU A 89 21.20 27.79 46.23
CA GLU A 89 20.75 27.41 47.60
C GLU A 89 19.23 27.17 47.69
N LYS A 90 18.87 26.01 48.25
CA LYS A 90 17.51 25.55 48.57
C LYS A 90 17.13 26.00 49.98
N PRO A 91 15.84 25.87 50.33
CA PRO A 91 15.55 24.98 51.46
C PRO A 91 14.43 23.96 51.19
N ARG A 92 14.60 22.79 51.81
CA ARG A 92 13.60 21.73 52.06
C ARG A 92 12.70 22.13 53.23
N LYS A 93 11.49 21.56 53.32
CA LYS A 93 11.07 20.66 54.43
C LYS A 93 9.64 20.10 54.28
N LEU A 94 9.56 18.77 54.52
CA LEU A 94 8.57 17.98 55.30
C LEU A 94 7.06 18.02 54.93
N SER A 95 6.20 17.02 55.15
CA SER A 95 6.19 15.54 55.22
C SER A 95 4.81 15.13 55.80
N ARG A 96 4.34 13.91 55.52
CA ARG A 96 3.24 13.13 56.19
C ARG A 96 1.80 13.52 55.76
N THR A 97 0.82 12.61 55.61
CA THR A 97 0.65 11.21 56.04
C THR A 97 -0.48 10.49 55.25
N ARG A 98 -0.43 9.15 55.27
CA ARG A 98 -1.35 8.13 54.71
C ARG A 98 -2.76 8.08 55.32
N ARG A 99 -3.70 7.48 54.56
CA ARG A 99 -4.62 6.33 54.87
C ARG A 99 -5.76 6.32 53.81
N HIS A 100 -6.47 5.26 53.42
CA HIS A 100 -6.34 3.79 53.30
C HIS A 100 -7.66 3.31 52.62
N SER A 101 -7.73 2.03 52.21
CA SER A 101 -8.93 1.21 51.85
C SER A 101 -9.35 1.26 50.36
N SER A 102 -9.71 0.18 49.67
CA SER A 102 -9.96 -1.23 50.05
C SER A 102 -10.04 -2.17 48.82
N SER A 103 -9.71 -3.47 49.04
CA SER A 103 -10.33 -4.72 48.51
C SER A 103 -10.37 -4.99 47.00
N ASN A 104 -10.24 -6.21 46.45
CA ASN A 104 -10.02 -7.61 46.88
C ASN A 104 -9.53 -8.34 45.61
N GLY A 105 -8.57 -9.27 45.66
CA GLY A 105 -8.83 -10.68 45.97
C GLY A 105 -8.73 -11.54 44.70
N GLN A 106 -7.51 -11.99 44.40
CA GLN A 106 -7.14 -12.84 43.26
C GLN A 106 -6.94 -14.26 43.78
N THR A 107 -7.67 -15.24 43.24
CA THR A 107 -7.44 -16.67 43.52
C THR A 107 -6.72 -17.34 42.35
N THR A 108 -5.66 -18.06 42.69
CA THR A 108 -4.78 -18.86 41.83
C THR A 108 -5.24 -20.32 41.82
N ILE A 109 -5.22 -20.99 40.66
CA ILE A 109 -4.94 -22.43 40.57
C ILE A 109 -4.03 -22.68 39.35
N THR A 110 -2.75 -22.90 39.67
CA THR A 110 -1.76 -23.61 38.87
C THR A 110 -1.91 -25.09 39.12
N GLU A 111 -2.19 -25.88 38.09
CA GLU A 111 -1.87 -27.31 37.97
C GLU A 111 -2.00 -27.69 36.48
N PHE A 112 -1.26 -28.71 36.01
CA PHE A 112 -1.13 -29.21 34.61
C PHE A 112 0.13 -28.87 33.80
N PHE A 113 1.30 -28.74 34.45
CA PHE A 113 2.57 -29.10 33.81
C PHE A 113 3.27 -30.20 34.63
N LYS A 114 3.05 -31.46 34.22
CA LYS A 114 3.93 -32.60 34.54
C LYS A 114 4.17 -33.36 33.23
N PHE A 115 5.43 -33.42 32.80
CA PHE A 115 5.93 -34.36 31.79
C PHE A 115 6.93 -35.31 32.47
N PRO A 116 7.04 -36.58 32.05
CA PRO A 116 7.78 -37.60 32.79
C PRO A 116 9.29 -37.57 32.52
N ASP A 117 9.99 -38.14 33.49
CA ASP A 117 11.44 -38.26 33.65
C ASP A 117 12.22 -38.85 32.47
N GLY A 118 13.38 -38.25 32.22
CA GLY A 118 14.51 -38.86 31.52
C GLY A 118 15.78 -38.66 32.35
N LYS A 119 16.27 -39.75 32.95
CA LYS A 119 17.41 -39.81 33.87
C LYS A 119 18.76 -39.48 33.17
N GLY A 120 19.62 -38.73 33.86
CA GLY A 120 21.05 -38.58 33.52
C GLY A 120 21.82 -37.74 34.54
N LYS A 121 22.67 -38.42 35.34
CA LYS A 121 23.47 -37.97 36.51
C LYS A 121 24.35 -36.74 36.23
N VAL A 122 24.32 -35.68 37.06
CA VAL A 122 25.16 -35.38 38.27
C VAL A 122 26.66 -35.65 38.08
N VAL A 123 27.50 -34.61 38.13
CA VAL A 123 28.58 -34.40 39.14
C VAL A 123 28.92 -32.90 39.27
N GLU A 124 29.16 -32.50 40.50
CA GLU A 124 29.36 -31.17 41.09
C GLU A 124 30.87 -30.88 41.32
N LYS A 125 31.19 -29.65 41.80
CA LYS A 125 32.45 -29.18 42.46
C LYS A 125 33.51 -28.53 41.54
N VAL A 126 34.23 -27.45 41.89
CA VAL A 126 34.44 -26.72 43.17
C VAL A 126 35.02 -25.32 42.88
N LYS A 127 34.86 -24.41 43.85
CA LYS A 127 35.42 -23.05 43.92
C LYS A 127 36.96 -23.04 44.06
N VAL A 128 37.65 -22.08 43.43
CA VAL A 128 38.85 -21.43 44.00
C VAL A 128 38.90 -19.96 43.58
N ALA A 129 39.12 -19.07 44.55
CA ALA A 129 39.36 -17.64 44.39
C ALA A 129 40.87 -17.37 44.22
N ASN A 130 41.28 -16.37 43.41
CA ASN A 130 41.71 -15.05 43.90
C ASN A 130 42.36 -14.18 42.80
N ASN A 131 42.22 -12.87 43.02
CA ASN A 131 43.15 -11.78 42.69
C ASN A 131 43.15 -11.06 41.32
N GLN A 132 42.74 -9.78 41.47
CA GLN A 132 43.41 -8.54 41.03
C GLN A 132 42.92 -7.83 39.75
N LYS A 133 42.20 -6.72 40.03
CA LYS A 133 42.27 -5.37 39.44
C LYS A 133 42.50 -5.25 37.92
N GLN A 134 41.50 -4.74 37.19
CA GLN A 134 41.57 -3.41 36.55
C GLN A 134 40.30 -3.03 35.78
N ALA A 135 40.07 -1.71 35.77
CA ALA A 135 39.33 -0.91 34.79
C ALA A 135 37.81 -1.13 34.64
N SER A 136 37.08 -0.28 35.36
CA SER A 136 35.70 0.11 35.09
C SER A 136 35.54 0.71 33.69
N SER A 137 34.80 0.03 32.81
CA SER A 137 34.03 0.68 31.76
C SER A 137 32.64 0.06 31.72
N THR A 138 31.64 0.88 32.02
CA THR A 138 30.22 0.53 32.00
C THR A 138 29.78 0.25 30.56
N SER A 139 29.74 -1.03 30.18
CA SER A 139 28.98 -1.49 29.03
C SER A 139 27.50 -1.57 29.44
N ALA A 140 26.72 -0.62 28.95
CA ALA A 140 25.26 -0.70 29.00
C ALA A 140 24.84 -1.96 28.23
N SER A 141 24.42 -2.98 28.98
CA SER A 141 23.85 -4.20 28.42
C SER A 141 22.58 -3.83 27.66
N SER A 142 22.65 -4.01 26.35
CA SER A 142 21.55 -3.83 25.41
C SER A 142 20.41 -4.73 25.86
N ALA A 143 19.32 -4.12 26.30
CA ALA A 143 18.10 -4.84 26.62
C ALA A 143 17.70 -5.68 25.40
N ASN A 144 17.68 -7.00 25.57
CA ASN A 144 17.14 -7.96 24.62
C ASN A 144 15.65 -7.65 24.39
N VAL A 145 15.36 -6.79 23.41
CA VAL A 145 14.01 -6.60 22.90
C VAL A 145 13.66 -7.87 22.13
N LYS A 146 12.99 -8.81 22.81
CA LYS A 146 12.32 -9.93 22.16
C LYS A 146 11.36 -9.35 21.11
N HIS A 147 11.74 -9.42 19.83
CA HIS A 147 10.82 -9.12 18.74
C HIS A 147 9.65 -10.09 18.86
N LYS A 148 8.51 -9.62 19.40
CA LYS A 148 7.24 -10.35 19.29
C LYS A 148 6.98 -10.52 17.79
N PHE A 149 7.10 -11.74 17.27
CA PHE A 149 6.67 -12.06 15.92
C PHE A 149 5.23 -11.56 15.77
N ARG A 150 5.03 -10.55 14.91
CA ARG A 150 3.68 -10.03 14.65
C ARG A 150 2.94 -11.13 13.90
N ARG A 151 1.81 -11.58 14.43
CA ARG A 151 0.96 -12.56 13.76
C ARG A 151 0.45 -11.98 12.43
N CYS A 152 0.60 -12.72 11.34
CA CYS A 152 0.08 -12.33 10.04
C CYS A 152 -1.46 -12.26 10.09
N PRO A 153 -2.10 -11.18 9.60
CA PRO A 153 -3.54 -11.03 9.63
C PRO A 153 -4.25 -11.97 8.63
N LYS A 154 -5.46 -12.41 8.98
CA LYS A 154 -6.23 -13.41 8.22
C LYS A 154 -6.50 -13.02 6.76
N TYR A 155 -6.71 -11.73 6.48
CA TYR A 155 -6.98 -11.23 5.11
C TYR A 155 -5.78 -11.35 4.16
N LYS A 156 -4.62 -11.82 4.61
CA LYS A 156 -3.47 -12.12 3.74
C LYS A 156 -3.36 -13.59 3.36
N PHE A 157 -4.19 -14.46 3.93
CA PHE A 157 -4.18 -15.89 3.63
C PHE A 157 -5.23 -16.20 2.56
N VAL A 158 -4.87 -17.06 1.61
CA VAL A 158 -5.84 -17.65 0.69
C VAL A 158 -6.50 -18.82 1.42
N PRO A 159 -7.84 -18.90 1.47
CA PRO A 159 -8.48 -19.86 2.36
C PRO A 159 -8.30 -21.31 1.92
N GLY A 160 -8.03 -22.21 2.87
CA GLY A 160 -7.90 -23.65 2.58
C GLY A 160 -6.59 -24.07 1.92
N THR A 161 -5.63 -23.16 1.76
CA THR A 161 -4.34 -23.42 1.13
C THR A 161 -3.17 -23.03 2.05
N SER A 162 -1.96 -23.37 1.61
CA SER A 162 -0.68 -22.93 2.17
C SER A 162 -0.18 -21.62 1.51
N PHE A 163 -1.09 -20.78 1.00
CA PHE A 163 -0.76 -19.58 0.23
C PHE A 163 -1.05 -18.28 0.99
N VAL A 164 -0.18 -17.29 0.79
CA VAL A 164 -0.40 -15.92 1.30
C VAL A 164 -0.13 -14.90 0.20
N VAL A 165 -0.81 -13.75 0.27
CA VAL A 165 -0.63 -12.62 -0.64
C VAL A 165 -0.08 -11.41 0.15
N ASP A 166 1.00 -10.81 -0.35
CA ASP A 166 1.63 -9.59 0.18
C ASP A 166 1.96 -9.66 1.68
N ALA A 167 2.46 -10.80 2.15
CA ALA A 167 2.65 -11.12 3.57
C ALA A 167 4.12 -11.11 4.03
N PHE A 168 5.00 -10.41 3.31
CA PHE A 168 6.45 -10.45 3.55
C PHE A 168 6.89 -9.80 4.86
N LYS A 169 6.08 -8.89 5.42
CA LYS A 169 6.36 -8.17 6.68
C LYS A 169 6.51 -9.10 7.88
N PHE A 170 5.96 -10.30 7.76
CA PHE A 170 5.90 -11.30 8.83
C PHE A 170 7.00 -12.35 8.72
N GLY A 171 7.93 -12.18 7.75
CA GLY A 171 8.97 -13.16 7.46
C GLY A 171 8.38 -14.49 6.95
N LYS A 172 9.11 -15.57 7.19
CA LYS A 172 8.64 -16.92 6.90
C LYS A 172 7.58 -17.33 7.92
N ILE A 173 6.38 -17.62 7.43
CA ILE A 173 5.20 -17.98 8.21
C ILE A 173 5.15 -19.51 8.24
N PRO A 174 5.01 -20.14 9.41
CA PRO A 174 4.87 -21.60 9.51
C PRO A 174 3.74 -22.12 8.61
N ASP A 175 3.96 -23.28 8.00
CA ASP A 175 3.00 -24.00 7.14
C ASP A 175 2.59 -23.25 5.84
N ILE A 176 3.29 -22.17 5.46
CA ILE A 176 3.11 -21.49 4.18
C ILE A 176 4.18 -21.94 3.19
N GLU A 177 3.72 -22.33 1.99
CA GLU A 177 4.55 -22.88 0.93
C GLU A 177 4.76 -21.88 -0.20
N LEU A 178 3.74 -21.09 -0.55
CA LEU A 178 3.80 -20.11 -1.64
C LEU A 178 3.44 -18.71 -1.15
N TYR A 179 4.33 -17.75 -1.45
CA TYR A 179 4.09 -16.33 -1.24
C TYR A 179 3.77 -15.67 -2.57
N PHE A 180 2.63 -15.00 -2.67
CA PHE A 180 2.24 -14.23 -3.83
C PHE A 180 2.56 -12.75 -3.58
N LEU A 181 3.20 -12.09 -4.54
CA LEU A 181 3.43 -10.65 -4.53
C LEU A 181 2.65 -10.02 -5.68
N SER A 182 1.63 -9.22 -5.35
CA SER A 182 0.74 -8.61 -6.34
C SER A 182 1.46 -7.59 -7.22
N HIS A 183 2.31 -6.74 -6.63
CA HIS A 183 3.05 -5.70 -7.33
C HIS A 183 4.23 -5.16 -6.51
N PHE A 184 5.03 -4.26 -7.10
CA PHE A 184 6.26 -3.73 -6.50
C PHE A 184 6.08 -2.36 -5.81
N HIS A 185 5.13 -2.22 -4.89
CA HIS A 185 5.10 -1.10 -3.93
C HIS A 185 5.48 -1.54 -2.52
N TYR A 186 6.08 -0.60 -1.78
CA TYR A 186 6.79 -0.88 -0.53
C TYR A 186 5.91 -1.52 0.53
N ASP A 187 4.68 -1.05 0.71
CA ASP A 187 3.73 -1.57 1.68
C ASP A 187 3.24 -2.99 1.38
N HIS A 188 3.45 -3.50 0.17
CA HIS A 188 3.16 -4.88 -0.23
C HIS A 188 4.38 -5.79 -0.11
N TYR A 189 5.57 -5.33 -0.52
CA TYR A 189 6.80 -6.12 -0.39
C TYR A 189 7.55 -5.91 0.92
N VAL A 190 7.12 -5.00 1.82
CA VAL A 190 7.82 -4.67 3.06
C VAL A 190 8.17 -5.94 3.85
N GLY A 191 9.44 -6.08 4.22
CA GLY A 191 9.98 -7.28 4.86
C GLY A 191 10.70 -8.23 3.90
N LEU A 192 10.49 -8.09 2.58
CA LEU A 192 11.24 -8.83 1.58
C LEU A 192 12.69 -8.30 1.49
N THR A 193 13.66 -9.21 1.55
CA THR A 193 15.08 -8.90 1.48
C THR A 193 15.80 -9.98 0.66
N ARG A 194 17.08 -9.74 0.32
CA ARG A 194 17.95 -10.73 -0.35
C ARG A 194 18.06 -12.08 0.37
N HIS A 195 17.71 -12.15 1.65
CA HIS A 195 17.78 -13.35 2.49
C HIS A 195 16.45 -14.09 2.63
N PHE A 196 15.39 -13.61 1.97
CA PHE A 196 14.10 -14.31 1.97
C PHE A 196 14.24 -15.62 1.19
N ASP A 197 13.89 -16.74 1.84
CA ASP A 197 14.24 -18.10 1.45
C ASP A 197 12.99 -18.98 1.19
N ALA A 198 11.92 -18.38 0.69
CA ALA A 198 10.70 -19.08 0.30
C ALA A 198 10.26 -18.70 -1.12
N PRO A 199 9.51 -19.57 -1.84
CA PRO A 199 9.05 -19.29 -3.20
C PRO A 199 8.11 -18.07 -3.28
N ILE A 200 8.40 -17.18 -4.21
CA ILE A 200 7.66 -15.94 -4.48
C ILE A 200 7.05 -16.01 -5.87
N CYS A 201 5.73 -16.16 -5.93
CA CYS A 201 4.91 -16.14 -7.12
C CYS A 201 4.56 -14.69 -7.50
N CYS A 202 4.92 -14.25 -8.70
CA CYS A 202 4.59 -12.90 -9.18
C CYS A 202 4.71 -12.79 -10.71
N SER A 203 4.31 -11.64 -11.26
CA SER A 203 4.50 -11.33 -12.68
C SER A 203 5.99 -11.16 -13.04
N GLN A 204 6.31 -11.24 -14.33
CA GLN A 204 7.68 -11.07 -14.83
C GLN A 204 8.29 -9.71 -14.48
N ILE A 205 7.51 -8.63 -14.58
CA ILE A 205 7.97 -7.27 -14.24
C ILE A 205 8.28 -7.19 -12.75
N THR A 206 7.36 -7.66 -11.90
CA THR A 206 7.55 -7.66 -10.43
C THR A 206 8.78 -8.49 -10.03
N ALA A 207 8.97 -9.68 -10.61
CA ALA A 207 10.16 -10.50 -10.36
C ALA A 207 11.47 -9.78 -10.74
N SER A 208 11.49 -9.13 -11.91
CA SER A 208 12.65 -8.35 -12.37
C SER A 208 13.00 -7.22 -11.40
N LEU A 209 11.98 -6.51 -10.88
CA LEU A 209 12.16 -5.42 -9.92
C LEU A 209 12.63 -5.92 -8.56
N VAL A 210 12.02 -6.99 -8.04
CA VAL A 210 12.43 -7.65 -6.80
C VAL A 210 13.89 -8.09 -6.87
N HIS A 211 14.31 -8.70 -7.97
CA HIS A 211 15.70 -9.09 -8.18
C HIS A 211 16.63 -7.86 -8.29
N LEU A 212 16.25 -6.87 -9.11
CA LEU A 212 17.08 -5.67 -9.35
C LEU A 212 17.29 -4.86 -8.06
N LYS A 213 16.23 -4.63 -7.29
CA LYS A 213 16.20 -3.68 -6.17
C LYS A 213 16.43 -4.33 -4.81
N LEU A 214 15.82 -5.49 -4.57
CA LEU A 214 15.89 -6.17 -3.28
C LEU A 214 16.94 -7.30 -3.26
N LYS A 215 17.52 -7.63 -4.42
CA LYS A 215 18.57 -8.64 -4.60
C LYS A 215 18.13 -10.05 -4.17
N VAL A 216 16.83 -10.36 -4.25
CA VAL A 216 16.34 -11.73 -4.05
C VAL A 216 16.89 -12.63 -5.17
N PRO A 217 17.47 -13.80 -4.86
CA PRO A 217 17.94 -14.74 -5.87
C PRO A 217 16.80 -15.21 -6.80
N LYS A 218 17.08 -15.34 -8.09
CA LYS A 218 16.10 -15.78 -9.09
C LYS A 218 15.52 -17.17 -8.80
N SER A 219 16.27 -18.03 -8.09
CA SER A 219 15.80 -19.36 -7.66
C SER A 219 14.57 -19.33 -6.74
N PHE A 220 14.34 -18.21 -6.04
CA PHE A 220 13.15 -18.03 -5.21
C PHE A 220 12.01 -17.30 -5.95
N LEU A 221 12.24 -16.82 -7.17
CA LEU A 221 11.26 -16.08 -7.96
C LEU A 221 10.57 -17.01 -8.95
N ARG A 222 9.34 -17.40 -8.64
CA ARG A 222 8.46 -18.16 -9.54
C ARG A 222 7.67 -17.18 -10.38
N VAL A 223 8.15 -16.92 -11.59
CA VAL A 223 7.44 -16.05 -12.55
C VAL A 223 6.22 -16.80 -13.07
N LEU A 224 5.06 -16.14 -13.03
CA LEU A 224 3.80 -16.64 -13.51
C LEU A 224 3.33 -15.81 -14.73
N SER A 225 2.94 -16.48 -15.82
CA SER A 225 2.35 -15.83 -16.99
C SER A 225 1.01 -15.19 -16.65
N VAL A 226 0.73 -14.03 -17.25
CA VAL A 226 -0.56 -13.35 -17.15
C VAL A 226 -1.52 -13.96 -18.17
N ASN A 227 -2.79 -14.12 -17.79
CA ASN A 227 -3.87 -14.70 -18.59
C ASN A 227 -3.72 -16.20 -18.94
N GLU A 228 -2.91 -16.94 -18.19
CA GLU A 228 -2.78 -18.39 -18.32
C GLU A 228 -3.09 -19.08 -16.98
N TRP A 229 -3.85 -20.18 -17.03
CA TRP A 229 -4.10 -21.01 -15.86
C TRP A 229 -2.85 -21.82 -15.50
N ILE A 230 -2.38 -21.65 -14.27
CA ILE A 230 -1.14 -22.26 -13.78
C ILE A 230 -1.49 -23.21 -12.63
N ASN A 231 -1.06 -24.47 -12.76
CA ASN A 231 -1.21 -25.47 -11.72
C ASN A 231 -0.26 -25.17 -10.53
N LEU A 232 -0.84 -25.08 -9.33
CA LEU A 232 -0.13 -24.85 -8.07
C LEU A 232 0.06 -26.12 -7.24
N GLY A 233 -0.53 -27.25 -7.65
CA GLY A 233 -0.56 -28.49 -6.90
C GLY A 233 -1.81 -28.61 -6.01
N ASP A 234 -2.09 -29.83 -5.54
CA ASP A 234 -3.24 -30.14 -4.68
C ASP A 234 -4.58 -29.63 -5.23
N ASP A 235 -4.85 -29.85 -6.52
CA ASP A 235 -6.05 -29.39 -7.22
C ASP A 235 -6.28 -27.86 -7.13
N ASN A 236 -5.23 -27.09 -6.88
CA ASN A 236 -5.28 -25.63 -6.91
C ASN A 236 -4.63 -25.11 -8.19
N SER A 237 -5.25 -24.11 -8.80
CA SER A 237 -4.66 -23.36 -9.91
C SER A 237 -4.85 -21.85 -9.71
N VAL A 238 -4.06 -21.06 -10.41
CA VAL A 238 -4.17 -19.59 -10.40
C VAL A 238 -4.04 -19.05 -11.81
N ILE A 239 -4.78 -18.00 -12.10
CA ILE A 239 -4.55 -17.14 -13.26
C ILE A 239 -4.24 -15.74 -12.77
N LEU A 240 -3.21 -15.12 -13.35
CA LEU A 240 -2.87 -13.72 -13.11
C LEU A 240 -3.63 -12.86 -14.11
N ILE A 241 -4.25 -11.79 -13.64
CA ILE A 241 -4.99 -10.84 -14.47
C ILE A 241 -4.40 -9.45 -14.24
N ASP A 242 -4.24 -8.65 -15.29
CA ASP A 242 -3.72 -7.28 -15.16
C ASP A 242 -4.61 -6.46 -14.19
N ALA A 243 -3.99 -5.81 -13.20
CA ALA A 243 -4.71 -5.04 -12.18
C ALA A 243 -4.98 -3.58 -12.59
N ASN A 244 -4.44 -3.13 -13.73
CA ASN A 244 -4.50 -1.74 -14.20
C ASN A 244 -4.06 -0.71 -13.13
N HIS A 245 -3.12 -1.10 -12.28
CA HIS A 245 -2.59 -0.27 -11.19
C HIS A 245 -1.24 0.35 -11.59
N CYS A 246 -0.15 -0.37 -11.42
CA CYS A 246 1.19 0.01 -11.86
C CYS A 246 1.83 -1.11 -12.70
N PRO A 247 2.93 -0.85 -13.45
CA PRO A 247 3.58 -1.88 -14.26
C PRO A 247 3.92 -3.15 -13.48
N GLY A 248 3.41 -4.29 -13.95
CA GLY A 248 3.59 -5.60 -13.33
C GLY A 248 2.56 -5.96 -12.24
N ALA A 249 1.64 -5.05 -11.91
CA ALA A 249 0.59 -5.32 -10.94
C ALA A 249 -0.46 -6.30 -11.48
N VAL A 250 -0.80 -7.30 -10.68
CA VAL A 250 -1.73 -8.36 -11.05
C VAL A 250 -2.73 -8.64 -9.94
N MET A 251 -3.94 -8.99 -10.35
CA MET A 251 -4.91 -9.71 -9.54
C MET A 251 -4.63 -11.21 -9.64
N PHE A 252 -4.91 -11.95 -8.57
CA PHE A 252 -4.82 -13.40 -8.54
C PHE A 252 -6.23 -14.01 -8.45
N LEU A 253 -6.65 -14.75 -9.47
CA LEU A 253 -7.85 -15.57 -9.40
C LEU A 253 -7.43 -17.01 -9.14
N PHE A 254 -7.64 -17.46 -7.91
CA PHE A 254 -7.39 -18.82 -7.49
C PHE A 254 -8.63 -19.68 -7.75
N HIS A 255 -8.42 -20.84 -8.35
CA HIS A 255 -9.38 -21.94 -8.40
C HIS A 255 -8.89 -22.99 -7.40
N LEU A 256 -9.72 -23.27 -6.41
CA LEU A 256 -9.42 -24.12 -5.26
C LEU A 256 -10.29 -25.38 -5.27
N LYS A 257 -9.94 -26.34 -4.42
CA LYS A 257 -10.74 -27.55 -4.18
C LYS A 257 -12.23 -27.25 -4.01
N ASN A 258 -13.07 -28.17 -4.50
CA ASN A 258 -14.52 -28.06 -4.56
C ASN A 258 -15.02 -26.90 -5.46
N ASP A 259 -14.24 -26.53 -6.47
CA ASP A 259 -14.61 -25.52 -7.47
C ASP A 259 -14.88 -24.14 -6.85
N HIS A 260 -14.05 -23.77 -5.87
CA HIS A 260 -14.14 -22.49 -5.19
C HIS A 260 -13.21 -21.46 -5.81
N TYR A 261 -13.75 -20.28 -6.10
CA TYR A 261 -13.00 -19.19 -6.74
C TYR A 261 -12.74 -18.03 -5.79
N VAL A 262 -11.46 -17.74 -5.57
CA VAL A 262 -11.01 -16.62 -4.73
C VAL A 262 -10.27 -15.61 -5.61
N LEU A 263 -10.83 -14.41 -5.72
CA LEU A 263 -10.18 -13.30 -6.40
C LEU A 263 -9.50 -12.40 -5.37
N HIS A 264 -8.19 -12.19 -5.50
CA HIS A 264 -7.45 -11.18 -4.77
C HIS A 264 -7.01 -10.07 -5.71
N THR A 265 -7.54 -8.86 -5.55
CA THR A 265 -7.26 -7.76 -6.49
C THR A 265 -5.83 -7.24 -6.39
N GLY A 266 -5.16 -7.45 -5.26
CA GLY A 266 -4.00 -6.61 -4.93
C GLY A 266 -4.47 -5.17 -4.87
N ASP A 267 -3.64 -4.23 -5.32
CA ASP A 267 -4.08 -2.88 -5.63
C ASP A 267 -4.48 -2.82 -7.11
N PHE A 268 -5.64 -2.22 -7.41
CA PHE A 268 -6.21 -2.28 -8.74
C PHE A 268 -7.08 -1.07 -9.08
N ARG A 269 -7.25 -0.81 -10.38
CA ARG A 269 -8.18 0.18 -10.90
C ARG A 269 -9.19 -0.42 -11.87
N ALA A 270 -10.43 -0.55 -11.42
CA ALA A 270 -11.56 -1.14 -12.14
C ALA A 270 -12.13 -0.25 -13.26
N GLU A 271 -11.26 0.25 -14.16
CA GLU A 271 -11.69 0.80 -15.44
C GLU A 271 -12.12 -0.32 -16.40
N ARG A 272 -12.63 0.06 -17.59
CA ARG A 272 -13.14 -0.86 -18.62
C ARG A 272 -12.19 -2.02 -18.95
N VAL A 273 -10.88 -1.74 -19.02
CA VAL A 273 -9.87 -2.79 -19.30
C VAL A 273 -9.91 -3.95 -18.28
N VAL A 274 -10.31 -3.66 -17.04
CA VAL A 274 -10.55 -4.68 -16.01
C VAL A 274 -11.99 -5.19 -16.08
N LEU A 275 -12.99 -4.30 -16.13
CA LEU A 275 -14.42 -4.67 -16.08
C LEU A 275 -14.87 -5.55 -17.26
N ASP A 276 -14.27 -5.37 -18.43
CA ASP A 276 -14.63 -6.05 -19.67
C ASP A 276 -13.85 -7.35 -19.87
N ASN A 277 -13.02 -7.77 -18.90
CA ASN A 277 -12.30 -9.03 -19.01
C ASN A 277 -13.30 -10.21 -19.12
N PRO A 278 -13.21 -11.05 -20.17
CA PRO A 278 -14.19 -12.09 -20.44
C PRO A 278 -14.31 -13.14 -19.33
N ILE A 279 -13.26 -13.32 -18.51
CA ILE A 279 -13.24 -14.34 -17.45
C ILE A 279 -14.35 -14.16 -16.42
N TRP A 280 -14.81 -12.91 -16.19
CA TRP A 280 -15.90 -12.62 -15.25
C TRP A 280 -17.24 -13.22 -15.66
N SER A 281 -17.42 -13.55 -16.94
CA SER A 281 -18.64 -14.18 -17.44
C SER A 281 -18.58 -15.72 -17.37
N SER A 282 -17.37 -16.27 -17.19
CA SER A 282 -17.14 -17.71 -17.16
C SER A 282 -17.05 -18.28 -15.75
N ILE A 283 -16.85 -17.42 -14.75
CA ILE A 283 -16.53 -17.83 -13.38
C ILE A 283 -17.34 -17.03 -12.38
N GLN A 284 -18.00 -17.73 -11.47
CA GLN A 284 -18.61 -17.12 -10.29
C GLN A 284 -17.57 -17.01 -9.19
N VAL A 285 -17.15 -15.78 -8.86
CA VAL A 285 -16.24 -15.53 -7.74
C VAL A 285 -16.99 -15.77 -6.42
N ASP A 286 -16.45 -16.60 -5.54
CA ASP A 286 -17.00 -16.83 -4.20
C ASP A 286 -16.50 -15.77 -3.22
N TYR A 287 -15.18 -15.56 -3.20
CA TYR A 287 -14.51 -14.67 -2.24
C TYR A 287 -13.72 -13.60 -2.97
N LEU A 288 -14.02 -12.35 -2.66
CA LEU A 288 -13.32 -11.19 -3.24
C LEU A 288 -12.51 -10.48 -2.16
N TYR A 289 -11.19 -10.55 -2.25
CA TYR A 289 -10.27 -9.73 -1.47
C TYR A 289 -10.06 -8.43 -2.24
N LEU A 290 -10.64 -7.35 -1.73
CA LEU A 290 -10.86 -6.10 -2.45
C LEU A 290 -9.98 -4.97 -1.93
N ASP A 291 -9.28 -4.31 -2.84
CA ASP A 291 -8.69 -2.98 -2.61
C ASP A 291 -9.80 -1.98 -2.28
N THR A 292 -9.77 -1.48 -1.05
CA THR A 292 -10.74 -0.54 -0.50
C THR A 292 -10.11 0.81 -0.18
N THR A 293 -9.01 1.16 -0.87
CA THR A 293 -8.26 2.42 -0.71
C THR A 293 -9.17 3.65 -0.77
N TYR A 294 -10.04 3.72 -1.78
CA TYR A 294 -10.99 4.82 -1.97
C TYR A 294 -12.45 4.39 -1.77
N PHE A 295 -12.71 3.54 -0.76
CA PHE A 295 -14.07 3.14 -0.37
C PHE A 295 -14.82 4.28 0.35
N ASN A 296 -15.01 5.42 -0.32
CA ASN A 296 -15.81 6.54 0.16
C ASN A 296 -16.38 7.33 -1.04
N PRO A 297 -17.69 7.64 -1.07
CA PRO A 297 -18.32 8.39 -2.17
C PRO A 297 -17.68 9.74 -2.51
N ALA A 298 -16.91 10.35 -1.60
CA ALA A 298 -16.22 11.61 -1.85
C ALA A 298 -15.01 11.47 -2.81
N TYR A 299 -14.53 10.25 -3.06
CA TYR A 299 -13.45 9.99 -4.01
C TYR A 299 -14.00 9.79 -5.41
N ILE A 300 -14.14 10.92 -6.10
CA ILE A 300 -14.52 11.01 -7.50
C ILE A 300 -13.30 11.50 -8.26
N PHE A 301 -12.84 10.71 -9.22
CA PHE A 301 -11.78 11.11 -10.13
C PHE A 301 -12.07 10.57 -11.53
N PRO A 302 -11.60 11.27 -12.58
CA PRO A 302 -11.89 10.91 -13.96
C PRO A 302 -11.15 9.63 -14.35
N CYS A 303 -11.56 9.02 -15.47
CA CYS A 303 -10.75 7.99 -16.13
C CYS A 303 -9.33 8.51 -16.40
N GLN A 304 -8.33 7.64 -16.33
CA GLN A 304 -6.93 7.99 -16.55
C GLN A 304 -6.70 8.75 -17.85
N MET A 305 -7.36 8.31 -18.93
CA MET A 305 -7.25 8.95 -20.24
C MET A 305 -7.72 10.41 -20.21
N VAL A 306 -8.84 10.70 -19.56
CA VAL A 306 -9.37 12.07 -19.45
C VAL A 306 -8.39 12.96 -18.66
N ALA A 307 -7.83 12.46 -17.56
CA ALA A 307 -6.82 13.19 -16.79
C ALA A 307 -5.56 13.48 -17.62
N ILE A 308 -5.08 12.48 -18.39
CA ILE A 308 -3.91 12.61 -19.27
C ILE A 308 -4.19 13.63 -20.38
N THR A 309 -5.28 13.50 -21.12
CA THR A 309 -5.62 14.39 -22.23
C THR A 309 -5.76 15.83 -21.75
N LYS A 310 -6.47 16.07 -20.64
CA LYS A 310 -6.63 17.42 -20.09
C LYS A 310 -5.29 18.02 -19.66
N MET A 311 -4.43 17.22 -19.03
CA MET A 311 -3.08 17.64 -18.63
C MET A 311 -2.24 18.04 -19.85
N ILE A 312 -2.23 17.23 -20.91
CA ILE A 312 -1.51 17.52 -22.15
C ILE A 312 -2.02 18.81 -22.78
N SER A 313 -3.34 19.02 -22.85
CA SER A 313 -3.93 20.26 -23.38
C SER A 313 -3.46 21.50 -22.61
N ILE A 314 -3.44 21.44 -21.27
CA ILE A 314 -2.96 22.56 -20.44
C ILE A 314 -1.47 22.80 -20.66
N VAL A 315 -0.64 21.74 -20.71
CA VAL A 315 0.80 21.87 -20.97
C VAL A 315 1.05 22.54 -22.34
N LYS A 316 0.31 22.15 -23.38
CA LYS A 316 0.41 22.76 -24.71
C LYS A 316 0.00 24.24 -24.70
N GLN A 317 -1.04 24.62 -23.96
CA GLN A 317 -1.41 26.03 -23.77
C GLN A 317 -0.32 26.83 -23.08
N ILE A 318 0.32 26.27 -22.05
CA ILE A 318 1.44 26.93 -21.36
C ILE A 318 2.66 27.05 -22.30
N GLN A 319 2.93 26.04 -23.13
CA GLN A 319 4.02 26.07 -24.11
C GLN A 319 3.83 27.15 -25.19
N GLN A 320 2.58 27.47 -25.55
CA GLN A 320 2.26 28.60 -26.45
C GLN A 320 2.58 29.97 -25.81
N GLN A 321 2.47 30.06 -24.48
CA GLN A 321 2.75 31.29 -23.72
C GLN A 321 4.24 31.42 -23.36
N HIS A 322 4.97 30.29 -23.28
CA HIS A 322 6.35 30.24 -22.84
C HIS A 322 7.17 29.34 -23.78
N ASN A 323 7.89 29.94 -24.72
CA ASN A 323 8.71 29.22 -25.72
C ASN A 323 9.93 28.49 -25.13
N LYS A 324 10.39 28.87 -23.94
CA LYS A 324 11.50 28.26 -23.20
C LYS A 324 11.00 27.56 -21.94
N LEU A 325 10.12 26.58 -22.14
CA LEU A 325 9.46 25.84 -21.07
C LEU A 325 10.23 24.57 -20.67
N LEU A 326 10.42 24.37 -19.37
CA LEU A 326 10.89 23.12 -18.77
C LEU A 326 9.71 22.38 -18.08
N ILE A 327 9.57 21.08 -18.32
CA ILE A 327 8.49 20.26 -17.78
C ILE A 327 9.08 19.21 -16.82
N LEU A 328 8.60 19.17 -15.59
CA LEU A 328 8.94 18.17 -14.58
C LEU A 328 7.72 17.31 -14.27
N VAL A 329 7.87 15.99 -14.28
CA VAL A 329 6.83 15.04 -13.85
C VAL A 329 7.27 14.33 -12.57
N GLY A 330 6.44 14.41 -11.53
CA GLY A 330 6.66 13.71 -10.27
C GLY A 330 6.19 12.27 -10.32
N THR A 331 7.06 11.31 -9.98
CA THR A 331 6.70 9.89 -9.92
C THR A 331 7.17 9.22 -8.62
N TYR A 332 6.67 8.02 -8.38
CA TYR A 332 7.22 7.08 -7.41
C TYR A 332 8.29 6.20 -8.07
N GLU A 333 8.76 5.17 -7.35
CA GLU A 333 9.69 4.19 -7.92
C GLU A 333 9.08 3.46 -9.12
N VAL A 334 7.83 2.99 -9.00
CA VAL A 334 7.01 2.41 -10.08
C VAL A 334 5.62 3.04 -10.02
N GLY A 335 4.99 3.27 -11.17
CA GLY A 335 3.69 3.92 -11.30
C GLY A 335 3.79 5.30 -11.92
N LYS A 336 2.69 5.71 -12.56
CA LYS A 336 2.46 7.00 -13.25
C LYS A 336 3.23 7.17 -14.56
N GLU A 337 3.79 6.09 -15.10
CA GLU A 337 4.54 6.14 -16.35
C GLU A 337 3.70 6.60 -17.55
N ARG A 338 2.40 6.29 -17.56
CA ARG A 338 1.45 6.77 -18.59
C ARG A 338 1.42 8.29 -18.72
N ILE A 339 1.70 9.04 -17.64
CA ILE A 339 1.71 10.51 -17.67
C ILE A 339 2.86 11.04 -18.52
N PHE A 340 4.10 10.65 -18.19
CA PHE A 340 5.26 11.22 -18.87
C PHE A 340 5.48 10.59 -20.25
N THR A 341 5.03 9.36 -20.49
CA THR A 341 5.06 8.75 -21.83
C THR A 341 4.08 9.42 -22.77
N ALA A 342 2.84 9.65 -22.36
CA ALA A 342 1.86 10.36 -23.17
C ALA A 342 2.29 11.81 -23.46
N LEU A 343 2.93 12.48 -22.48
CA LEU A 343 3.54 13.80 -22.72
C LEU A 343 4.66 13.75 -23.75
N ALA A 344 5.59 12.81 -23.60
CA ALA A 344 6.72 12.65 -24.51
C ALA A 344 6.25 12.42 -25.96
N GLU A 345 5.23 11.56 -26.13
CA GLU A 345 4.61 11.31 -27.43
C GLU A 345 3.89 12.55 -27.97
N ALA A 346 3.10 13.24 -27.14
CA ALA A 346 2.31 14.40 -27.57
C ALA A 346 3.15 15.64 -27.88
N LEU A 347 4.37 15.72 -27.35
CA LEU A 347 5.34 16.81 -27.53
C LEU A 347 6.55 16.41 -28.38
N ASP A 348 6.55 15.18 -28.92
CA ASP A 348 7.62 14.59 -29.73
C ASP A 348 9.03 14.80 -29.12
N CYS A 349 9.23 14.34 -27.88
CA CYS A 349 10.49 14.52 -27.17
C CYS A 349 10.93 13.27 -26.40
N LYS A 350 12.21 13.24 -26.01
CA LYS A 350 12.74 12.22 -25.09
C LYS A 350 12.37 12.55 -23.63
N VAL A 351 12.42 11.56 -22.76
CA VAL A 351 12.21 11.72 -21.31
C VAL A 351 13.53 11.58 -20.57
N ALA A 352 13.98 12.66 -19.91
CA ALA A 352 15.16 12.60 -19.06
C ALA A 352 14.81 12.02 -17.69
N VAL A 353 15.54 11.00 -17.27
CA VAL A 353 15.36 10.34 -15.96
C VAL A 353 16.70 10.09 -15.28
N GLU A 354 16.70 9.84 -13.98
CA GLU A 354 17.90 9.43 -13.25
C GLU A 354 18.29 7.97 -13.53
N LYS A 355 19.57 7.63 -13.35
CA LYS A 355 20.11 6.27 -13.58
C LYS A 355 19.30 5.17 -12.90
N ASN A 356 18.87 5.41 -11.66
CA ASN A 356 18.08 4.43 -10.89
C ASN A 356 16.67 4.24 -11.46
N LYS A 357 16.03 5.31 -11.97
CA LYS A 357 14.70 5.22 -12.61
C LYS A 357 14.82 4.59 -14.00
N MET A 358 15.85 4.92 -14.77
CA MET A 358 16.18 4.26 -16.04
C MET A 358 16.27 2.73 -15.88
N GLN A 359 17.00 2.24 -14.88
CA GLN A 359 17.11 0.81 -14.60
C GLN A 359 15.76 0.18 -14.25
N THR A 360 14.94 0.85 -13.44
CA THR A 360 13.57 0.41 -13.12
C THR A 360 12.71 0.30 -14.39
N LEU A 361 12.67 1.35 -15.21
CA LEU A 361 11.81 1.40 -16.41
C LEU A 361 12.22 0.34 -17.45
N LYS A 362 13.52 0.04 -17.56
CA LYS A 362 14.01 -1.05 -18.43
C LYS A 362 13.52 -2.43 -18.01
N CYS A 363 13.15 -2.65 -16.74
CA CYS A 363 12.56 -3.92 -16.30
C CYS A 363 11.16 -4.18 -16.87
N PHE A 364 10.51 -3.18 -17.47
CA PHE A 364 9.15 -3.32 -17.98
C PHE A 364 9.11 -4.05 -19.33
N GLY A 365 10.26 -4.17 -20.02
CA GLY A 365 10.34 -4.82 -21.33
C GLY A 365 9.70 -4.02 -22.46
N ASP A 366 9.28 -2.77 -22.22
CA ASP A 366 8.71 -1.88 -23.23
C ASP A 366 9.82 -1.20 -24.03
N LYS A 367 9.96 -1.59 -25.30
CA LYS A 367 10.95 -1.03 -26.23
C LYS A 367 10.66 0.43 -26.57
N LYS A 368 9.38 0.80 -26.80
CA LYS A 368 8.99 2.17 -27.15
C LYS A 368 9.34 3.12 -26.00
N LEU A 369 9.00 2.72 -24.78
CA LEU A 369 9.41 3.44 -23.57
C LEU A 369 10.93 3.53 -23.51
N SER A 370 11.64 2.40 -23.57
CA SER A 370 13.11 2.36 -23.45
C SER A 370 13.82 3.26 -24.44
N ASP A 371 13.37 3.29 -25.70
CA ASP A 371 13.93 4.12 -26.76
C ASP A 371 13.66 5.61 -26.52
N SER A 372 12.57 5.97 -25.83
CA SER A 372 12.23 7.36 -25.50
C SER A 372 13.03 7.94 -24.31
N LEU A 373 13.72 7.11 -23.51
CA LEU A 373 14.42 7.56 -22.31
C LEU A 373 15.82 8.10 -22.61
N THR A 374 16.27 9.08 -21.82
CA THR A 374 17.65 9.58 -21.83
C THR A 374 18.14 9.86 -20.41
N LEU A 375 19.46 9.78 -20.19
CA LEU A 375 20.12 10.29 -18.97
C LEU A 375 20.58 11.73 -19.14
N LEU A 376 20.64 12.23 -20.38
CA LEU A 376 21.14 13.56 -20.71
C LEU A 376 20.00 14.59 -20.55
N LYS A 377 19.95 15.24 -19.40
CA LYS A 377 18.93 16.26 -19.10
C LYS A 377 19.00 17.49 -20.02
N SER A 378 20.16 17.81 -20.59
CA SER A 378 20.27 18.93 -21.53
C SER A 378 19.70 18.64 -22.91
N SER A 379 19.41 17.37 -23.26
CA SER A 379 18.91 16.99 -24.59
C SER A 379 17.38 17.00 -24.71
N THR A 380 16.66 17.35 -23.65
CA THR A 380 15.19 17.41 -23.65
C THR A 380 14.70 18.42 -22.61
N PHE A 381 13.45 18.83 -22.73
CA PHE A 381 12.74 19.70 -21.79
C PHE A 381 11.75 18.93 -20.91
N LEU A 382 11.68 17.59 -21.01
CA LEU A 382 10.79 16.75 -20.19
C LEU A 382 11.60 15.87 -19.24
N HIS A 383 11.54 16.20 -17.93
CA HIS A 383 12.32 15.55 -16.88
C HIS A 383 11.40 14.83 -15.89
N VAL A 384 11.78 13.61 -15.47
CA VAL A 384 11.10 12.88 -14.40
C VAL A 384 11.88 13.01 -13.10
N VAL A 385 11.18 13.36 -12.03
CA VAL A 385 11.76 13.56 -10.70
C VAL A 385 10.94 12.83 -9.63
N PRO A 386 11.53 12.54 -8.44
CA PRO A 386 10.77 11.99 -7.33
C PRO A 386 9.62 12.92 -6.90
N MET A 387 8.47 12.36 -6.52
CA MET A 387 7.30 13.16 -6.10
C MET A 387 7.62 14.20 -5.01
N GLY A 388 8.41 13.84 -4.00
CA GLY A 388 8.84 14.76 -2.92
C GLY A 388 9.82 15.87 -3.37
N PHE A 389 10.21 15.89 -4.64
CA PHE A 389 10.98 16.97 -5.24
C PHE A 389 10.11 18.17 -5.63
N LEU A 390 8.82 17.96 -5.88
CA LEU A 390 7.90 18.98 -6.42
C LEU A 390 7.40 19.95 -5.34
N ASN A 391 8.32 20.72 -4.76
CA ASN A 391 8.02 21.86 -3.89
C ASN A 391 8.73 23.11 -4.37
N ARG A 392 8.18 24.28 -4.00
CA ARG A 392 8.64 25.60 -4.47
C ARG A 392 10.16 25.77 -4.42
N ARG A 393 10.79 25.54 -3.27
CA ARG A 393 12.23 25.77 -3.06
C ARG A 393 13.07 24.95 -4.04
N LYS A 394 12.76 23.66 -4.18
CA LYS A 394 13.50 22.76 -5.07
C LYS A 394 13.25 23.06 -6.54
N LEU A 395 12.02 23.41 -6.91
CA LEU A 395 11.67 23.78 -8.29
C LEU A 395 12.37 25.07 -8.73
N THR A 396 12.44 26.09 -7.87
CA THR A 396 13.18 27.33 -8.15
C THR A 396 14.67 27.06 -8.36
N ALA A 397 15.29 26.29 -7.47
CA ALA A 397 16.69 25.90 -7.61
C ALA A 397 16.95 25.06 -8.86
N TYR A 398 16.00 24.16 -9.21
CA TYR A 398 16.11 23.34 -10.41
C TYR A 398 16.05 24.19 -11.68
N LEU A 399 15.07 25.09 -11.79
CA LEU A 399 14.99 26.01 -12.94
C LEU A 399 16.27 26.85 -13.09
N ALA A 400 16.83 27.35 -11.98
CA ALA A 400 18.08 28.11 -12.00
C ALA A 400 19.28 27.31 -12.54
N SER A 401 19.27 25.97 -12.41
CA SER A 401 20.33 25.11 -12.97
C SER A 401 20.23 24.89 -14.48
N TYR A 402 19.14 25.32 -15.12
CA TYR A 402 18.93 25.25 -16.56
C TYR A 402 18.59 26.64 -17.14
N PRO A 403 19.58 27.54 -17.29
CA PRO A 403 19.37 28.93 -17.69
C PRO A 403 18.78 29.11 -19.10
N THR A 404 18.73 28.05 -19.91
CA THR A 404 18.06 28.00 -21.21
C THR A 404 16.54 28.06 -21.09
N TYR A 405 15.97 27.76 -19.91
CA TYR A 405 14.54 27.77 -19.67
C TYR A 405 14.13 28.99 -18.82
N GLU A 406 13.02 29.62 -19.20
CA GLU A 406 12.49 30.81 -18.52
C GLU A 406 11.29 30.50 -17.64
N HIS A 407 10.60 29.39 -17.91
CA HIS A 407 9.43 28.94 -17.15
C HIS A 407 9.50 27.43 -16.88
N LEU A 408 8.92 27.01 -15.75
CA LEU A 408 8.85 25.61 -15.34
C LEU A 408 7.41 25.19 -15.06
N VAL A 409 6.98 24.06 -15.64
CA VAL A 409 5.75 23.37 -15.27
C VAL A 409 6.09 22.09 -14.50
N ALA A 410 5.59 21.98 -13.28
CA ALA A 410 5.72 20.80 -12.43
C ALA A 410 4.39 20.07 -12.35
N ILE A 411 4.35 18.82 -12.80
CA ILE A 411 3.17 17.98 -12.84
C ILE A 411 3.20 17.03 -11.64
N LYS A 412 2.20 17.15 -10.77
CA LYS A 412 1.93 16.29 -9.61
C LYS A 412 0.72 15.41 -9.92
N PRO A 413 0.89 14.21 -10.48
CA PRO A 413 -0.22 13.27 -10.61
C PRO A 413 -0.54 12.71 -9.23
N THR A 414 -1.74 12.96 -8.69
CA THR A 414 -2.20 12.50 -7.37
C THR A 414 -3.68 12.14 -7.41
N GLY A 415 -4.09 11.01 -6.80
CA GLY A 415 -5.51 10.63 -6.73
C GLY A 415 -6.25 11.28 -5.56
N TRP A 416 -5.61 11.36 -4.39
CA TRP A 416 -6.27 11.74 -3.11
C TRP A 416 -6.51 13.25 -2.94
N GLU A 417 -5.71 14.12 -3.58
CA GLU A 417 -5.78 15.59 -3.41
C GLU A 417 -7.07 16.23 -3.98
N PHE A 418 -7.97 15.43 -4.58
CA PHE A 418 -9.14 15.88 -5.33
C PHE A 418 -10.50 15.58 -4.67
N SER A 419 -10.53 15.07 -3.43
CA SER A 419 -11.79 14.85 -2.73
C SER A 419 -12.64 16.14 -2.70
N GLY A 420 -13.83 16.10 -3.31
CA GLY A 420 -14.78 17.22 -3.32
C GLY A 420 -14.65 18.25 -4.45
N ARG A 421 -13.86 18.02 -5.51
CA ARG A 421 -13.78 18.91 -6.69
C ARG A 421 -14.73 18.47 -7.82
N THR A 422 -15.27 19.42 -8.58
CA THR A 422 -16.14 19.20 -9.75
C THR A 422 -15.31 18.95 -11.02
N GLU A 423 -15.94 18.37 -12.06
CA GLU A 423 -15.29 18.11 -13.36
C GLU A 423 -14.69 19.38 -14.00
N ASP A 424 -15.28 20.54 -13.76
CA ASP A 424 -14.83 21.82 -14.32
C ASP A 424 -13.46 22.29 -13.80
N ASN A 425 -13.05 21.85 -12.61
CA ASN A 425 -11.76 22.17 -11.97
C ASN A 425 -10.91 20.91 -11.74
N LEU A 426 -10.89 20.05 -12.75
CA LEU A 426 -10.22 18.76 -12.74
C LEU A 426 -8.73 18.84 -12.38
N ILE A 427 -8.03 19.87 -12.89
CA ILE A 427 -6.59 20.07 -12.65
C ILE A 427 -6.40 21.28 -11.74
N ASP A 428 -5.69 21.07 -10.64
CA ASP A 428 -5.28 22.14 -9.72
C ASP A 428 -4.11 22.92 -10.32
N ILE A 429 -4.26 24.23 -10.53
CA ILE A 429 -3.20 25.06 -11.11
C ILE A 429 -2.73 26.08 -10.09
N GLN A 430 -1.47 25.96 -9.67
CA GLN A 430 -0.82 26.92 -8.77
C GLN A 430 0.28 27.65 -9.54
N LYS A 431 0.10 28.94 -9.79
CA LYS A 431 1.08 29.79 -10.49
C LYS A 431 1.92 30.59 -9.49
N MET A 432 3.23 30.60 -9.69
CA MET A 432 4.23 31.25 -8.82
C MET A 432 5.36 31.81 -9.67
N ASN A 433 5.26 33.06 -10.12
CA ASN A 433 6.23 33.69 -11.02
C ASN A 433 6.55 32.79 -12.23
N LYS A 434 7.80 32.31 -12.32
CA LYS A 434 8.35 31.42 -13.37
C LYS A 434 7.99 29.94 -13.20
N ILE A 435 7.14 29.59 -12.24
CA ILE A 435 6.79 28.21 -11.90
C ILE A 435 5.28 28.03 -11.93
N THR A 436 4.81 26.95 -12.54
CA THR A 436 3.42 26.50 -12.49
C THR A 436 3.38 25.07 -11.99
N ILE A 437 2.61 24.78 -10.96
CA ILE A 437 2.38 23.41 -10.46
C ILE A 437 0.99 22.97 -10.90
N LEU A 438 0.92 21.83 -11.58
CA LEU A 438 -0.30 21.18 -12.04
C LEU A 438 -0.57 19.94 -11.18
N GLY A 439 -1.57 20.01 -10.30
CA GLY A 439 -2.14 18.82 -9.67
C GLY A 439 -3.04 18.11 -10.68
N VAL A 440 -2.75 16.85 -10.99
CA VAL A 440 -3.50 16.05 -11.97
C VAL A 440 -4.18 14.89 -11.25
N PRO A 441 -5.51 14.70 -11.37
CA PRO A 441 -6.27 13.65 -10.68
C PRO A 441 -6.08 12.28 -11.33
N TYR A 442 -4.83 11.84 -11.42
CA TYR A 442 -4.44 10.56 -11.96
C TYR A 442 -4.33 9.55 -10.81
N SER A 443 -5.36 8.73 -10.67
CA SER A 443 -5.40 7.61 -9.72
C SER A 443 -4.97 6.30 -10.40
N GLU A 444 -4.29 5.44 -9.65
CA GLU A 444 -4.01 4.04 -10.00
C GLU A 444 -4.85 3.08 -9.13
N HIS A 445 -5.77 3.60 -8.32
CA HIS A 445 -6.77 2.83 -7.58
C HIS A 445 -8.17 3.15 -8.07
N SER A 446 -9.09 2.22 -7.85
CA SER A 446 -10.51 2.34 -8.20
C SER A 446 -11.20 3.46 -7.43
N SER A 447 -12.02 4.27 -8.12
CA SER A 447 -12.97 5.20 -7.47
C SER A 447 -14.09 4.43 -6.79
N PHE A 448 -14.87 5.10 -5.94
CA PHE A 448 -16.01 4.44 -5.28
C PHE A 448 -17.04 3.90 -6.29
N ALA A 449 -17.26 4.62 -7.40
CA ALA A 449 -18.17 4.19 -8.46
C ALA A 449 -17.59 2.99 -9.25
N GLU A 450 -16.30 3.00 -9.56
CA GLU A 450 -15.59 1.88 -10.21
C GLU A 450 -15.64 0.62 -9.32
N LEU A 451 -15.42 0.76 -8.00
CA LEU A 451 -15.56 -0.33 -7.03
C LEU A 451 -16.98 -0.90 -7.01
N LYS A 452 -18.02 -0.04 -6.98
CA LYS A 452 -19.41 -0.48 -7.03
C LYS A 452 -19.68 -1.29 -8.30
N GLN A 453 -19.28 -0.79 -9.46
CA GLN A 453 -19.47 -1.49 -10.74
C GLN A 453 -18.78 -2.85 -10.75
N PHE A 454 -17.54 -2.93 -10.27
CA PHE A 454 -16.78 -4.18 -10.22
C PHE A 454 -17.44 -5.22 -9.31
N VAL A 455 -17.86 -4.82 -8.11
CA VAL A 455 -18.55 -5.72 -7.17
C VAL A 455 -19.89 -6.19 -7.74
N LEU A 456 -20.65 -5.31 -8.39
CA LEU A 456 -21.91 -5.67 -9.03
C LEU A 456 -21.73 -6.60 -10.24
N LYS A 457 -20.61 -6.48 -10.97
CA LYS A 457 -20.27 -7.36 -12.08
C LYS A 457 -19.94 -8.77 -11.60
N LEU A 458 -19.18 -8.89 -10.50
CA LEU A 458 -18.74 -10.19 -9.97
C LEU A 458 -19.77 -10.89 -9.06
N ARG A 459 -20.60 -10.10 -8.37
CA ARG A 459 -21.56 -10.56 -7.35
C ARG A 459 -20.98 -11.62 -6.39
N PRO A 460 -19.84 -11.35 -5.72
CA PRO A 460 -19.19 -12.34 -4.88
C PRO A 460 -20.05 -12.70 -3.66
N LYS A 461 -19.95 -13.95 -3.19
CA LYS A 461 -20.64 -14.40 -1.96
C LYS A 461 -20.15 -13.64 -0.73
N GLN A 462 -18.85 -13.35 -0.68
CA GLN A 462 -18.25 -12.58 0.41
C GLN A 462 -17.14 -11.65 -0.07
N VAL A 463 -17.12 -10.44 0.49
CA VAL A 463 -16.02 -9.48 0.31
C VAL A 463 -15.15 -9.38 1.57
N VAL A 464 -13.84 -9.33 1.34
CA VAL A 464 -12.77 -9.17 2.33
C VAL A 464 -12.00 -7.89 1.99
N PRO A 465 -12.21 -6.80 2.74
CA PRO A 465 -11.42 -5.57 2.55
C PRO A 465 -9.95 -5.81 2.87
N THR A 466 -9.04 -5.34 2.01
CA THR A 466 -7.58 -5.43 2.24
C THR A 466 -6.97 -4.11 2.74
N VAL A 467 -7.67 -2.99 2.53
CA VAL A 467 -7.29 -1.63 2.96
C VAL A 467 -8.37 -1.06 3.89
N ASN A 468 -8.02 -0.15 4.81
CA ASN A 468 -8.98 0.41 5.78
C ASN A 468 -9.74 -0.68 6.59
N VAL A 469 -9.03 -1.77 6.94
CA VAL A 469 -9.61 -2.98 7.53
C VAL A 469 -10.32 -2.76 8.88
N SER A 470 -10.04 -1.65 9.57
CA SER A 470 -10.77 -1.22 10.77
C SER A 470 -12.24 -0.88 10.48
N ALA A 471 -12.54 -0.40 9.26
CA ALA A 471 -13.90 -0.05 8.81
C ALA A 471 -14.63 -1.22 8.14
N ARG A 472 -14.13 -2.46 8.27
CA ARG A 472 -14.65 -3.63 7.55
C ARG A 472 -16.17 -3.85 7.70
N ALA A 473 -16.71 -3.68 8.90
CA ALA A 473 -18.14 -3.89 9.14
C ALA A 473 -18.99 -2.92 8.30
N GLU A 474 -18.56 -1.67 8.20
CA GLU A 474 -19.22 -0.65 7.42
C GLU A 474 -19.05 -0.86 5.92
N ILE A 475 -17.84 -1.22 5.47
CA ILE A 475 -17.57 -1.58 4.06
C ILE A 475 -18.50 -2.72 3.62
N ASN A 476 -18.57 -3.79 4.42
CA ASN A 476 -19.42 -4.94 4.11
C ASN A 476 -20.91 -4.58 4.14
N ARG A 477 -21.34 -3.69 5.04
CA ARG A 477 -22.72 -3.18 5.07
C ARG A 477 -23.06 -2.45 3.77
N VAL A 478 -22.20 -1.55 3.31
CA VAL A 478 -22.41 -0.79 2.06
C VAL A 478 -22.38 -1.71 0.83
N ILE A 479 -21.46 -2.67 0.78
CA ILE A 479 -21.40 -3.66 -0.30
C ILE A 479 -22.68 -4.51 -0.33
N GLY A 480 -23.17 -4.94 0.82
CA GLY A 480 -24.45 -5.66 0.92
C GLY A 480 -25.61 -4.84 0.36
N GLN A 481 -25.62 -3.53 0.61
CA GLN A 481 -26.61 -2.62 0.01
C GLN A 481 -26.50 -2.59 -1.52
N TRP A 482 -25.28 -2.52 -2.08
CA TRP A 482 -25.10 -2.56 -3.53
C TRP A 482 -25.67 -3.83 -4.17
N LEU A 483 -25.33 -4.99 -3.59
CA LEU A 483 -25.76 -6.29 -4.10
C LEU A 483 -27.28 -6.47 -4.00
N ASN A 484 -27.90 -5.93 -2.96
CA ASN A 484 -29.36 -5.96 -2.78
C ASN A 484 -30.11 -4.97 -3.69
N GLU A 485 -29.55 -3.79 -3.98
CA GLU A 485 -30.15 -2.79 -4.89
C GLU A 485 -30.23 -3.26 -6.35
N SER A 486 -29.45 -4.27 -6.71
CA SER A 486 -29.29 -4.78 -8.09
C SER A 486 -29.82 -6.21 -8.25
N SER A 487 -30.61 -6.68 -7.29
CA SER A 487 -31.37 -7.93 -7.34
C SER A 487 -32.83 -7.59 -7.56
#